data_AF-A0A1I1B5U8-F1
#
_entry.id   AF-A0A1I1B5U8-F1
#
_cell.length_a   1.000
_cell.length_b   1.000
_cell.length_c   1.000
_cell.angle_alpha   90.00
_cell.angle_beta   90.00
_cell.angle_gamma   90.00
#
_symmetry.space_group_name_H-M   'P 1'
#
loop_
_entity.id
_entity.type
_entity.pdbx_description
1 polymer ?
#
loop_
_entity_poly.entity_id
_entity_poly.type
_entity_poly.pdbx_seq_one_letter_code
_entity_poly.pdbx_strand_id
1 'polypeptide(L)'
;MGTSDFIASIALAVSALGLFVSIFSVLYAKRQSQYAHIDAQNSYRAQLTEAHRYYYQKVLDVEEKHAGELRDLMSLASDALSQVIVLADSYDREVASHPYMRHLLHEASEMIFVAFKGQMGWQAGLNLLHRAQAFKRFEVDHDLAKSADIGTDFRNATRFEYFKDRDKWQEQDLLINGNFHRLVSLFSKRLKTEFATEFSDRVDKIIYPIQKKHAGIREAMLQSSEELGRLLREGERAHFPLRESPQIFNRLSHRKATLNTLSCFTVHGDSANADPLKYLYICFVLHAFSDFSSWGWEHRDLL
;
A
#
# COMPACT_ATOMS: atom_id res chain seq x y z
N MET A 1 51.95 -18.16 -73.72
CA MET A 1 50.84 -17.89 -72.77
C MET A 1 49.82 -18.98 -73.00
N GLY A 2 49.87 -20.00 -72.13
CA GLY A 2 49.19 -21.28 -72.33
C GLY A 2 47.74 -21.21 -71.88
N THR A 3 46.91 -22.04 -72.50
CA THR A 3 45.51 -22.32 -72.11
C THR A 3 45.32 -22.53 -70.60
N SER A 4 46.36 -23.00 -69.90
CA SER A 4 46.49 -23.10 -68.45
C SER A 4 46.25 -21.79 -67.68
N ASP A 5 46.86 -20.67 -68.10
CA ASP A 5 46.78 -19.39 -67.38
C ASP A 5 45.39 -18.75 -67.51
N PHE A 6 44.75 -18.97 -68.65
CA PHE A 6 43.38 -18.51 -68.92
C PHE A 6 42.35 -19.30 -68.08
N ILE A 7 42.52 -20.62 -67.97
CA ILE A 7 41.68 -21.47 -67.12
C ILE A 7 41.85 -21.10 -65.64
N ALA A 8 43.09 -20.84 -65.19
CA ALA A 8 43.37 -20.40 -63.82
C ALA A 8 42.71 -19.05 -63.50
N SER A 9 42.74 -18.11 -64.45
CA SER A 9 42.11 -16.79 -64.30
C SER A 9 40.58 -16.87 -64.18
N ILE A 10 39.95 -17.73 -64.99
CA ILE A 10 38.50 -17.98 -64.92
C ILE A 10 38.13 -18.67 -63.60
N ALA A 11 38.92 -19.67 -63.17
CA ALA A 11 38.69 -20.33 -61.89
C ALA A 11 38.76 -19.36 -60.71
N LEU A 12 39.73 -18.44 -60.73
CA LEU A 12 39.89 -17.40 -59.69
C LEU A 12 38.72 -16.41 -59.68
N ALA A 13 38.22 -16.01 -60.85
CA ALA A 13 37.03 -15.16 -60.97
C ALA A 13 35.75 -15.86 -60.46
N VAL A 14 35.56 -17.14 -60.77
CA VAL A 14 34.43 -17.94 -60.29
C VAL A 14 34.51 -18.15 -58.77
N SER A 15 35.68 -18.43 -58.23
CA SER A 15 35.88 -18.55 -56.78
C SER A 15 35.66 -17.22 -56.05
N ALA A 16 36.12 -16.09 -56.61
CA ALA A 16 35.87 -14.76 -56.04
C ALA A 16 34.37 -14.40 -56.07
N LEU A 17 33.67 -14.67 -57.16
CA LEU A 17 32.21 -14.52 -57.27
C LEU A 17 31.48 -15.43 -56.28
N GLY A 18 31.91 -16.69 -56.14
CA GLY A 18 31.35 -17.62 -55.16
C GLY A 18 31.54 -17.14 -53.71
N LEU A 19 32.69 -16.54 -53.40
CA LEU A 19 32.99 -15.97 -52.09
C LEU A 19 32.14 -14.71 -51.82
N PHE A 20 31.97 -13.85 -52.82
CA PHE A 20 31.05 -12.71 -52.76
C PHE A 20 29.60 -13.14 -52.51
N VAL A 21 29.09 -14.12 -53.28
CA VAL A 21 27.74 -14.67 -53.09
C VAL A 21 27.59 -15.26 -51.70
N SER A 22 28.59 -16.01 -51.21
CA SER A 22 28.57 -16.57 -49.85
C SER A 22 28.49 -15.49 -48.77
N ILE A 23 29.30 -14.43 -48.86
CA ILE A 23 29.26 -13.29 -47.92
C ILE A 23 27.88 -12.62 -47.94
N PHE A 24 27.32 -12.34 -49.13
CA PHE A 24 26.00 -11.73 -49.27
C PHE A 24 24.88 -12.65 -48.75
N SER A 25 24.94 -13.96 -49.00
CA SER A 25 24.00 -14.94 -48.45
C SER A 25 24.05 -15.00 -46.93
N VAL A 26 25.24 -14.96 -46.32
CA VAL A 26 25.40 -14.93 -44.86
C VAL A 26 24.85 -13.64 -44.27
N LEU A 27 25.12 -12.48 -44.87
CA LEU A 27 24.59 -11.19 -44.44
C LEU A 27 23.06 -11.14 -44.54
N TYR A 28 22.50 -11.68 -45.63
CA TYR A 28 21.07 -11.77 -45.83
C TYR A 28 20.41 -12.71 -44.81
N ALA A 29 20.97 -13.90 -44.61
CA ALA A 29 20.49 -14.85 -43.61
C ALA A 29 20.55 -14.28 -42.18
N LYS A 30 21.62 -13.54 -41.84
CA LYS A 30 21.75 -12.86 -40.55
C LYS A 30 20.66 -11.79 -40.37
N ARG A 31 20.41 -10.96 -41.38
CA ARG A 31 19.32 -9.96 -41.34
C ARG A 31 17.96 -10.61 -41.22
N GLN A 32 17.69 -11.65 -42.00
CA GLN A 32 16.42 -12.37 -41.96
C GLN A 32 16.18 -13.03 -40.59
N SER A 33 17.23 -13.60 -39.99
CA SER A 33 17.18 -14.12 -38.62
C SER A 33 16.87 -13.03 -37.59
N GLN A 34 17.46 -11.84 -37.72
CA GLN A 34 17.17 -10.70 -36.85
C GLN A 34 15.71 -10.24 -36.99
N TYR A 35 15.20 -10.11 -38.21
CA TYR A 35 13.79 -9.75 -38.44
C TYR A 35 12.84 -10.80 -37.87
N ALA A 36 13.09 -12.09 -38.10
CA ALA A 36 12.29 -13.17 -37.54
C ALA A 36 12.30 -13.17 -36.00
N HIS A 37 13.43 -12.82 -35.37
CA HIS A 37 13.50 -12.70 -33.92
C HIS A 37 12.67 -11.52 -33.39
N ILE A 38 12.75 -10.37 -34.05
CA ILE A 38 11.96 -9.18 -33.70
C ILE A 38 10.47 -9.47 -33.87
N ASP A 39 10.07 -10.08 -34.99
CA ASP A 39 8.68 -10.43 -35.27
C ASP A 39 8.16 -11.43 -34.23
N ALA A 40 8.93 -12.46 -33.89
CA ALA A 40 8.56 -13.42 -32.85
C ALA A 40 8.39 -12.74 -31.47
N GLN A 41 9.28 -11.80 -31.11
CA GLN A 41 9.15 -11.02 -29.88
C GLN A 41 7.89 -10.13 -29.88
N ASN A 42 7.59 -9.50 -31.00
CA ASN A 42 6.41 -8.66 -31.13
C ASN A 42 5.12 -9.48 -31.08
N SER A 43 5.08 -10.63 -31.77
CA SER A 43 3.96 -11.58 -31.70
C SER A 43 3.76 -12.11 -30.28
N TYR A 44 4.85 -12.46 -29.58
CA TYR A 44 4.79 -12.87 -28.17
C TYR A 44 4.18 -11.78 -27.29
N ARG A 45 4.67 -10.54 -27.39
CA ARG A 45 4.14 -9.39 -26.63
C ARG A 45 2.67 -9.11 -26.94
N ALA A 46 2.25 -9.26 -28.20
CA ALA A 46 0.85 -9.09 -28.59
C ALA A 46 -0.04 -10.17 -27.96
N GLN A 47 0.39 -11.44 -28.01
CA GLN A 47 -0.33 -12.55 -27.36
C GLN A 47 -0.39 -12.40 -25.84
N LEU A 48 0.73 -12.00 -25.22
CA LEU A 48 0.81 -11.69 -23.80
C LEU A 48 -0.18 -10.58 -23.41
N THR A 49 -0.21 -9.49 -24.17
CA THR A 49 -1.12 -8.36 -23.93
C THR A 49 -2.58 -8.78 -24.06
N GLU A 50 -2.90 -9.58 -25.09
CA GLU A 50 -4.25 -10.11 -25.29
C GLU A 50 -4.68 -11.01 -24.13
N ALA A 51 -3.81 -11.95 -23.72
CA ALA A 51 -4.05 -12.85 -22.61
C ALA A 51 -4.23 -12.08 -21.29
N HIS A 52 -3.49 -10.99 -21.09
CA HIS A 52 -3.55 -10.20 -19.87
C HIS A 52 -4.64 -9.12 -19.85
N ARG A 53 -5.25 -8.81 -20.98
CA ARG A 53 -6.34 -7.83 -21.09
C ARG A 53 -7.53 -8.17 -20.18
N TYR A 54 -7.85 -9.47 -20.07
CA TYR A 54 -8.92 -9.95 -19.18
C TYR A 54 -8.67 -9.54 -17.72
N TYR A 55 -7.47 -9.79 -17.20
CA TYR A 55 -7.10 -9.46 -15.82
C TYR A 55 -7.11 -7.96 -15.56
N TYR A 56 -6.62 -7.18 -16.53
CA TYR A 56 -6.64 -5.73 -16.46
C TYR A 56 -8.08 -5.19 -16.39
N GLN A 57 -8.97 -5.65 -17.28
CA GLN A 57 -10.36 -5.22 -17.26
C GLN A 57 -11.04 -5.57 -15.94
N LYS A 58 -10.78 -6.77 -15.40
CA LYS A 58 -11.35 -7.19 -14.11
C LYS A 58 -10.94 -6.31 -12.94
N VAL A 59 -9.69 -5.82 -12.91
CA VAL A 59 -9.30 -4.90 -11.84
C VAL A 59 -10.01 -3.55 -11.96
N LEU A 60 -10.19 -3.05 -13.19
CA LEU A 60 -10.92 -1.81 -13.45
C LEU A 60 -12.40 -1.93 -13.05
N ASP A 61 -13.06 -3.03 -13.41
CA ASP A 61 -14.46 -3.28 -13.04
C ASP A 61 -14.65 -3.25 -11.51
N VAL A 62 -13.71 -3.86 -10.77
CA VAL A 62 -13.74 -3.87 -9.29
C VAL A 62 -13.41 -2.48 -8.71
N GLU A 63 -12.51 -1.73 -9.32
CA GLU A 63 -12.23 -0.35 -8.92
C GLU A 63 -13.46 0.54 -9.11
N GLU A 64 -14.11 0.46 -10.27
CA GLU A 64 -15.32 1.22 -10.60
C GLU A 64 -16.47 0.86 -9.66
N LYS A 65 -16.71 -0.43 -9.43
CA LYS A 65 -17.75 -0.94 -8.51
C LYS A 65 -17.70 -0.27 -7.13
N HIS A 66 -16.50 -0.07 -6.59
CA HIS A 66 -16.30 0.43 -5.22
C HIS A 66 -15.94 1.93 -5.17
N ALA A 67 -15.78 2.60 -6.31
CA ALA A 67 -15.23 3.96 -6.37
C ALA A 67 -16.06 4.98 -5.59
N GLY A 68 -17.38 4.96 -5.75
CA GLY A 68 -18.29 5.86 -5.03
C GLY A 68 -18.31 5.59 -3.53
N GLU A 69 -18.47 4.32 -3.16
CA GLU A 69 -18.57 3.91 -1.76
C GLU A 69 -17.30 4.19 -0.96
N LEU A 70 -16.13 3.96 -1.55
CA LEU A 70 -14.85 4.26 -0.92
C LEU A 70 -14.59 5.76 -0.81
N ARG A 71 -15.02 6.55 -1.80
CA ARG A 71 -14.92 8.03 -1.72
C ARG A 71 -15.77 8.57 -0.57
N ASP A 72 -17.00 8.08 -0.42
CA ASP A 72 -17.87 8.44 0.69
C ASP A 72 -17.24 8.05 2.03
N LEU A 73 -16.70 6.82 2.12
CA LEU A 73 -16.04 6.32 3.33
C LEU A 73 -14.85 7.21 3.72
N MET A 74 -14.04 7.59 2.74
CA MET A 74 -12.88 8.48 2.92
C MET A 74 -13.30 9.84 3.47
N SER A 75 -14.33 10.45 2.88
CA SER A 75 -14.85 11.75 3.32
C SER A 75 -15.37 11.66 4.76
N LEU A 76 -16.20 10.66 5.06
CA LEU A 76 -16.74 10.45 6.40
C LEU A 76 -15.63 10.20 7.43
N ALA A 77 -14.57 9.47 7.06
CA ALA A 77 -13.42 9.23 7.93
C ALA A 77 -12.66 10.51 8.24
N SER A 78 -12.38 11.32 7.23
CA SER A 78 -11.68 12.60 7.37
C SER A 78 -12.47 13.58 8.26
N ASP A 79 -13.78 13.67 8.04
CA ASP A 79 -14.66 14.53 8.83
C ASP A 79 -14.77 14.06 10.28
N ALA A 80 -14.91 12.74 10.49
CA ALA A 80 -14.97 12.16 11.83
C ALA A 80 -13.64 12.33 12.59
N LEU A 81 -12.50 12.11 11.93
CA LEU A 81 -11.17 12.28 12.49
C LEU A 81 -10.98 13.72 13.00
N SER A 82 -11.30 14.70 12.15
CA SER A 82 -11.21 16.12 12.48
C SER A 82 -12.09 16.48 13.67
N GLN A 83 -13.33 15.97 13.70
CA GLN A 83 -14.27 16.23 14.79
C GLN A 83 -13.81 15.59 16.11
N VAL A 84 -13.34 14.34 16.12
CA VAL A 84 -12.85 13.66 17.34
C VAL A 84 -11.61 14.37 17.90
N ILE A 85 -10.68 14.74 17.04
CA ILE A 85 -9.45 15.44 17.44
C ILE A 85 -9.76 16.81 18.06
N VAL A 86 -10.64 17.60 17.44
CA VAL A 86 -11.07 18.91 17.98
C VAL A 86 -11.88 18.73 19.27
N LEU A 87 -12.72 17.70 19.34
CA LEU A 87 -13.50 17.41 20.55
C LEU A 87 -12.60 17.17 21.76
N ALA A 88 -11.44 16.52 21.57
CA ALA A 88 -10.50 16.21 22.65
C ALA A 88 -10.01 17.47 23.40
N ASP A 89 -9.89 18.62 22.75
CA ASP A 89 -9.50 19.89 23.38
C ASP A 89 -10.50 20.31 24.48
N SER A 90 -11.79 20.00 24.32
CA SER A 90 -12.83 20.35 25.31
C SER A 90 -12.71 19.52 26.60
N TYR A 91 -12.06 18.36 26.53
CA TYR A 91 -11.87 17.42 27.64
C TYR A 91 -10.43 17.46 28.19
N ASP A 92 -9.69 18.53 27.91
CA ASP A 92 -8.37 18.78 28.48
C ASP A 92 -8.47 19.38 29.89
N ARG A 93 -7.74 18.79 30.84
CA ARG A 93 -7.57 19.34 32.21
C ARG A 93 -6.77 20.64 32.23
N GLU A 94 -5.89 20.86 31.25
CA GLU A 94 -4.99 21.99 31.20
C GLU A 94 -5.39 22.97 30.09
N VAL A 95 -6.33 23.87 30.40
CA VAL A 95 -7.08 24.76 29.47
C VAL A 95 -6.23 25.69 28.57
N ALA A 96 -4.91 25.75 28.75
CA ALA A 96 -3.98 26.53 27.91
C ALA A 96 -2.62 25.84 27.70
N SER A 97 -2.58 24.51 27.79
CA SER A 97 -1.32 23.75 27.66
C SER A 97 -0.87 23.63 26.21
N HIS A 98 0.45 23.69 26.02
CA HIS A 98 1.12 23.41 24.76
C HIS A 98 1.97 22.14 24.86
N PRO A 99 1.86 21.20 23.90
CA PRO A 99 0.91 21.19 22.78
C PRO A 99 -0.55 20.96 23.21
N TYR A 100 -1.52 21.41 22.41
CA TYR A 100 -2.96 21.17 22.65
C TYR A 100 -3.30 19.67 22.60
N MET A 101 -4.39 19.27 23.26
CA MET A 101 -4.83 17.87 23.32
C MET A 101 -5.04 17.27 21.93
N ARG A 102 -5.61 18.04 21.01
CA ARG A 102 -5.77 17.67 19.61
C ARG A 102 -4.47 17.23 18.96
N HIS A 103 -3.35 17.90 19.26
CA HIS A 103 -2.06 17.59 18.65
C HIS A 103 -1.48 16.31 19.23
N LEU A 104 -1.64 16.08 20.53
CA LEU A 104 -1.24 14.83 21.17
C LEU A 104 -1.97 13.63 20.57
N LEU A 105 -3.30 13.73 20.47
CA LEU A 105 -4.15 12.66 19.91
C LEU A 105 -3.85 12.44 18.43
N HIS A 106 -3.81 13.51 17.64
CA HIS A 106 -3.55 13.45 16.21
C HIS A 106 -2.18 12.81 15.94
N GLU A 107 -1.10 13.38 16.49
CA GLU A 107 0.27 12.94 16.21
C GLU A 107 0.50 11.50 16.67
N ALA A 108 0.06 11.12 17.87
CA ALA A 108 0.20 9.73 18.34
C ALA A 108 -0.57 8.75 17.46
N SER A 109 -1.81 9.05 17.09
CA SER A 109 -2.62 8.17 16.23
C SER A 109 -2.08 8.08 14.79
N GLU A 110 -1.53 9.18 14.28
CA GLU A 110 -0.90 9.25 12.97
C GLU A 110 0.41 8.45 12.95
N MET A 111 1.21 8.48 14.02
CA MET A 111 2.42 7.64 14.12
C MET A 111 2.08 6.14 14.02
N ILE A 112 0.99 5.70 14.67
CA ILE A 112 0.48 4.32 14.49
C ILE A 112 0.12 4.10 13.02
N PHE A 113 -0.65 4.99 12.40
CA PHE A 113 -1.02 4.87 10.99
C PHE A 113 0.20 4.76 10.07
N VAL A 114 1.18 5.65 10.22
CA VAL A 114 2.40 5.69 9.42
C VAL A 114 3.22 4.41 9.55
N ALA A 115 3.28 3.81 10.74
CA ALA A 115 3.92 2.52 10.96
C ALA A 115 3.28 1.39 10.16
N PHE A 116 1.95 1.39 9.99
CA PHE A 116 1.26 0.38 9.19
C PHE A 116 1.10 0.74 7.71
N LYS A 117 1.16 2.03 7.35
CA LYS A 117 0.84 2.57 6.01
C LYS A 117 1.54 1.83 4.88
N GLY A 118 2.83 1.50 5.06
CA GLY A 118 3.62 0.79 4.06
C GLY A 118 3.12 -0.62 3.75
N GLN A 119 2.48 -1.27 4.72
CA GLN A 119 2.05 -2.67 4.63
C GLN A 119 0.56 -2.83 4.30
N MET A 120 -0.27 -1.82 4.60
CA MET A 120 -1.74 -1.86 4.44
C MET A 120 -2.21 -2.18 3.00
N GLY A 121 -1.43 -1.76 2.00
CA GLY A 121 -1.70 -2.02 0.58
C GLY A 121 -1.13 -3.34 0.04
N TRP A 122 -0.47 -4.16 0.86
CA TRP A 122 0.25 -5.35 0.37
C TRP A 122 0.04 -6.61 1.21
N GLN A 123 -0.23 -6.47 2.50
CA GLN A 123 -0.40 -7.60 3.41
C GLN A 123 -1.88 -7.96 3.64
N ALA A 124 -2.11 -9.13 4.25
CA ALA A 124 -3.45 -9.56 4.63
C ALA A 124 -4.02 -8.69 5.77
N GLY A 125 -5.25 -8.22 5.60
CA GLY A 125 -5.96 -7.35 6.52
C GLY A 125 -6.10 -7.94 7.92
N LEU A 126 -6.33 -9.25 8.04
CA LEU A 126 -6.48 -9.91 9.34
C LEU A 126 -5.16 -9.91 10.15
N ASN A 127 -4.02 -10.07 9.47
CA ASN A 127 -2.70 -9.99 10.10
C ASN A 127 -2.41 -8.57 10.59
N LEU A 128 -2.71 -7.56 9.75
CA LEU A 128 -2.58 -6.15 10.11
C LEU A 128 -3.47 -5.79 11.30
N LEU A 129 -4.73 -6.24 11.30
CA LEU A 129 -5.68 -6.02 12.38
C LEU A 129 -5.19 -6.62 13.70
N HIS A 130 -4.72 -7.87 13.69
CA HIS A 130 -4.20 -8.52 14.90
C HIS A 130 -3.04 -7.74 15.52
N ARG A 131 -2.08 -7.28 14.70
CA ARG A 131 -0.95 -6.47 15.16
C ARG A 131 -1.39 -5.09 15.65
N ALA A 132 -2.30 -4.44 14.94
CA ALA A 132 -2.84 -3.14 15.35
C ALA A 132 -3.63 -3.21 16.67
N GLN A 133 -4.28 -4.32 16.98
CA GLN A 133 -4.99 -4.51 18.25
C GLN A 133 -4.06 -4.50 19.47
N ALA A 134 -2.76 -4.76 19.31
CA ALA A 134 -1.80 -4.64 20.40
C ALA A 134 -1.76 -3.21 20.98
N PHE A 135 -2.00 -2.18 20.16
CA PHE A 135 -2.02 -0.79 20.60
C PHE A 135 -3.19 -0.44 21.50
N LYS A 136 -4.25 -1.27 21.55
CA LYS A 136 -5.35 -1.13 22.52
C LYS A 136 -4.91 -1.47 23.96
N ARG A 137 -3.77 -2.14 24.12
CA ARG A 137 -3.19 -2.54 25.40
C ARG A 137 -1.78 -1.98 25.57
N PHE A 138 -1.47 -0.90 24.87
CA PHE A 138 -0.16 -0.29 24.90
C PHE A 138 0.16 0.25 26.30
N GLU A 139 1.29 -0.19 26.85
CA GLU A 139 1.77 0.28 28.15
C GLU A 139 2.85 1.33 27.96
N VAL A 140 2.68 2.48 28.63
CA VAL A 140 3.64 3.57 28.56
C VAL A 140 4.88 3.22 29.38
N ASP A 141 6.00 3.01 28.69
CA ASP A 141 7.33 3.10 29.30
C ASP A 141 7.68 4.57 29.60
N HIS A 142 7.79 4.89 30.89
CA HIS A 142 8.06 6.24 31.37
C HIS A 142 9.53 6.66 31.23
N ASP A 143 10.48 5.73 31.12
CA ASP A 143 11.89 6.05 30.96
C ASP A 143 12.22 6.34 29.49
N LEU A 144 11.59 5.62 28.57
CA LEU A 144 11.56 5.99 27.14
C LEU A 144 10.88 7.35 26.92
N ALA A 145 9.77 7.62 27.61
CA ALA A 145 9.08 8.92 27.50
C ALA A 145 9.94 10.11 27.95
N LYS A 146 10.81 9.92 28.96
CA LYS A 146 11.73 10.97 29.46
C LYS A 146 12.91 11.21 28.52
N SER A 147 13.36 10.16 27.83
CA SER A 147 14.50 10.21 26.91
C SER A 147 14.08 10.50 25.46
N ALA A 148 12.83 10.93 25.24
CA ALA A 148 12.28 11.21 23.93
C ALA A 148 13.10 12.23 23.14
N ASP A 149 13.69 11.79 22.04
CA ASP A 149 14.24 12.70 21.02
C ASP A 149 13.09 13.23 20.14
N ILE A 150 12.81 14.52 20.30
CA ILE A 150 11.76 15.23 19.56
C ILE A 150 12.26 15.70 18.19
N GLY A 151 13.58 15.68 17.95
CA GLY A 151 14.18 16.15 16.70
C GLY A 151 14.11 15.15 15.55
N THR A 152 13.92 13.86 15.84
CA THR A 152 13.86 12.81 14.82
C THR A 152 12.48 12.77 14.16
N ASP A 153 12.44 12.98 12.84
CA ASP A 153 11.22 12.81 12.05
C ASP A 153 10.88 11.33 11.86
N PHE A 154 9.99 10.84 12.74
CA PHE A 154 9.50 9.46 12.71
C PHE A 154 8.89 9.06 11.37
N ARG A 155 8.22 9.98 10.66
CA ARG A 155 7.55 9.65 9.39
C ARG A 155 8.58 9.31 8.33
N ASN A 156 9.59 10.15 8.19
CA ASN A 156 10.68 9.95 7.24
C ASN A 156 11.56 8.75 7.62
N ALA A 157 11.83 8.54 8.91
CA ALA A 157 12.58 7.38 9.38
C ALA A 157 11.84 6.06 9.06
N THR A 158 10.56 5.95 9.43
CA THR A 158 9.72 4.76 9.19
C THR A 158 9.63 4.44 7.70
N ARG A 159 9.42 5.47 6.89
CA ARG A 159 9.37 5.38 5.45
C ARG A 159 10.69 4.89 4.85
N PHE A 160 11.83 5.42 5.30
CA PHE A 160 13.15 4.99 4.84
C PHE A 160 13.42 3.52 5.19
N GLU A 161 13.08 3.10 6.40
CA GLU A 161 13.18 1.70 6.83
C GLU A 161 12.30 0.77 5.99
N TYR A 162 11.07 1.18 5.64
CA TYR A 162 10.22 0.42 4.73
C TYR A 162 10.88 0.14 3.37
N PHE A 163 11.61 1.10 2.80
CA PHE A 163 12.29 0.88 1.52
C PHE A 163 13.55 0.03 1.64
N LYS A 164 14.18 -0.04 2.81
CA LYS A 164 15.26 -1.00 3.08
C LYS A 164 14.73 -2.42 3.20
N ASP A 165 13.65 -2.59 3.96
CA ASP A 165 13.00 -3.88 4.20
C ASP A 165 11.48 -3.69 4.26
N ARG A 166 10.81 -4.17 3.21
CA ARG A 166 9.34 -4.06 3.06
C ARG A 166 8.59 -5.05 3.95
N ASP A 167 9.25 -6.11 4.40
CA ASP A 167 8.65 -7.18 5.22
C ASP A 167 8.84 -6.92 6.72
N LYS A 168 9.79 -6.07 7.10
CA LYS A 168 9.98 -5.61 8.48
C LYS A 168 8.69 -5.00 9.03
N TRP A 169 8.36 -5.34 10.27
CA TRP A 169 7.22 -4.79 11.02
C TRP A 169 7.59 -3.44 11.62
N GLN A 170 7.31 -2.36 10.90
CA GLN A 170 7.68 -1.00 11.33
C GLN A 170 6.98 -0.57 12.62
N GLU A 171 5.83 -1.17 12.95
CA GLU A 171 5.15 -0.91 14.21
C GLU A 171 5.97 -1.36 15.43
N GLN A 172 6.94 -2.26 15.28
CA GLN A 172 7.86 -2.62 16.37
C GLN A 172 8.82 -1.47 16.72
N ASP A 173 9.26 -0.70 15.71
CA ASP A 173 10.11 0.48 15.94
C ASP A 173 9.33 1.58 16.68
N LEU A 174 8.01 1.64 16.50
CA LEU A 174 7.13 2.56 17.23
C LEU A 174 7.02 2.21 18.72
N LEU A 175 7.06 0.93 19.09
CA LEU A 175 6.96 0.46 20.48
C LEU A 175 8.17 0.83 21.35
N ILE A 176 9.27 1.25 20.75
CA ILE A 176 10.46 1.74 21.46
C ILE A 176 10.68 3.25 21.24
N ASN A 177 9.76 3.92 20.57
CA ASN A 177 9.89 5.33 20.23
C ASN A 177 9.53 6.23 21.43
N GLY A 178 10.53 6.88 22.03
CA GLY A 178 10.32 7.74 23.19
C GLY A 178 9.31 8.88 22.98
N ASN A 179 9.25 9.50 21.79
CA ASN A 179 8.28 10.56 21.50
C ASN A 179 6.85 10.01 21.48
N PHE A 180 6.62 8.83 20.89
CA PHE A 180 5.31 8.17 20.94
C PHE A 180 4.86 7.91 22.38
N HIS A 181 5.74 7.33 23.21
CA HIS A 181 5.47 7.12 24.63
C HIS A 181 5.13 8.42 25.36
N ARG A 182 5.87 9.50 25.08
CA ARG A 182 5.62 10.84 25.64
C ARG A 182 4.25 11.37 25.26
N LEU A 183 3.87 11.30 23.98
CA LEU A 183 2.58 11.78 23.49
C LEU A 183 1.42 11.02 24.13
N VAL A 184 1.49 9.69 24.16
CA VAL A 184 0.48 8.83 24.79
C VAL A 184 0.38 9.13 26.29
N SER A 185 1.51 9.27 26.98
CA SER A 185 1.54 9.61 28.41
C SER A 185 0.86 10.95 28.70
N LEU A 186 1.18 11.98 27.92
CA LEU A 186 0.62 13.32 28.08
C LEU A 186 -0.89 13.32 27.81
N PHE A 187 -1.33 12.65 26.74
CA PHE A 187 -2.74 12.51 26.39
C PHE A 187 -3.52 11.84 27.52
N SER A 188 -3.08 10.67 27.97
CA SER A 188 -3.74 9.90 29.03
C SER A 188 -3.80 10.65 30.36
N LYS A 189 -2.75 11.40 30.73
CA LYS A 189 -2.72 12.17 31.98
C LYS A 189 -3.70 13.36 31.96
N ARG A 190 -3.81 14.04 30.83
CA ARG A 190 -4.57 15.29 30.68
C ARG A 190 -6.05 15.08 30.39
N LEU A 191 -6.45 13.90 29.92
CA LEU A 191 -7.85 13.61 29.62
C LEU A 191 -8.69 13.65 30.92
N LYS A 192 -9.79 14.41 30.91
CA LYS A 192 -10.76 14.48 32.01
C LYS A 192 -11.54 13.17 32.15
N THR A 193 -11.02 12.25 32.96
CA THR A 193 -11.68 10.97 33.23
C THR A 193 -13.03 11.12 33.96
N GLU A 194 -13.27 12.25 34.62
CA GLU A 194 -14.55 12.59 35.24
C GLU A 194 -15.71 12.82 34.23
N PHE A 195 -15.39 13.13 32.96
CA PHE A 195 -16.35 13.26 31.86
C PHE A 195 -16.19 12.14 30.81
N ALA A 196 -15.56 11.04 31.21
CA ALA A 196 -15.29 9.85 30.42
C ALA A 196 -16.50 9.38 29.58
N THR A 197 -17.64 9.18 30.23
CA THR A 197 -18.87 8.68 29.58
C THR A 197 -19.40 9.68 28.55
N GLU A 198 -19.46 10.96 28.91
CA GLU A 198 -19.92 12.03 28.01
C GLU A 198 -19.02 12.15 26.78
N PHE A 199 -17.70 12.13 26.99
CA PHE A 199 -16.74 12.16 25.89
C PHE A 199 -16.91 10.94 24.98
N SER A 200 -17.03 9.74 25.55
CA SER A 200 -17.27 8.52 24.78
C SER A 200 -18.56 8.60 23.97
N ASP A 201 -19.67 9.03 24.56
CA ASP A 201 -20.96 9.16 23.88
C ASP A 201 -20.90 10.14 22.69
N ARG A 202 -20.14 11.24 22.84
CA ARG A 202 -19.95 12.20 21.76
C ARG A 202 -19.06 11.64 20.66
N VAL A 203 -17.98 10.93 21.00
CA VAL A 203 -17.15 10.22 20.02
C VAL A 203 -17.98 9.17 19.28
N ASP A 204 -18.76 8.36 19.98
CA ASP A 204 -19.61 7.31 19.41
C ASP A 204 -20.64 7.90 18.41
N LYS A 205 -21.23 9.07 18.73
CA LYS A 205 -22.08 9.82 17.79
C LYS A 205 -21.34 10.29 16.54
N ILE A 206 -20.10 10.75 16.68
CA ILE A 206 -19.28 11.22 15.55
C ILE A 206 -18.91 10.04 14.62
N ILE A 207 -18.57 8.87 15.18
CA ILE A 207 -18.15 7.70 14.39
C ILE A 207 -19.31 6.84 13.88
N TYR A 208 -20.54 7.05 14.37
CA TYR A 208 -21.70 6.26 13.95
C TYR A 208 -21.97 6.26 12.43
N PRO A 209 -21.93 7.41 11.72
CA PRO A 209 -22.14 7.44 10.27
C PRO A 209 -21.15 6.57 9.51
N ILE A 210 -19.87 6.59 9.91
CA ILE A 210 -18.83 5.78 9.26
C ILE A 210 -19.00 4.30 9.57
N GLN A 211 -19.36 3.93 10.81
CA GLN A 211 -19.68 2.56 11.19
C GLN A 211 -20.81 2.00 10.32
N LYS A 212 -21.90 2.77 10.16
CA LYS A 212 -23.06 2.37 9.36
C LYS A 212 -22.71 2.19 7.89
N LYS A 213 -21.96 3.13 7.29
CA LYS A 213 -21.53 3.04 5.89
C LYS A 213 -20.61 1.84 5.70
N HIS A 214 -19.59 1.69 6.55
CA HIS A 214 -18.63 0.59 6.50
C HIS A 214 -19.31 -0.77 6.60
N ALA A 215 -20.20 -0.95 7.59
CA ALA A 215 -20.95 -2.19 7.76
C ALA A 215 -21.78 -2.56 6.51
N GLY A 216 -22.32 -1.56 5.80
CA GLY A 216 -23.09 -1.77 4.57
C GLY A 216 -22.26 -2.22 3.36
N ILE A 217 -20.97 -1.89 3.30
CA ILE A 217 -20.11 -2.17 2.14
C ILE A 217 -19.04 -3.26 2.41
N ARG A 218 -18.82 -3.60 3.68
CA ARG A 218 -17.77 -4.52 4.15
C ARG A 218 -17.76 -5.86 3.43
N GLU A 219 -18.92 -6.50 3.34
CA GLU A 219 -19.05 -7.83 2.72
C GLU A 219 -18.76 -7.78 1.22
N ALA A 220 -19.24 -6.73 0.54
CA ALA A 220 -18.97 -6.53 -0.89
C ALA A 220 -17.47 -6.31 -1.18
N MET A 221 -16.76 -5.60 -0.29
CA MET A 221 -15.30 -5.44 -0.39
C MET A 221 -14.58 -6.77 -0.19
N LEU A 222 -14.99 -7.57 0.80
CA LEU A 222 -14.40 -8.88 1.06
C LEU A 222 -14.57 -9.82 -0.14
N GLN A 223 -15.77 -9.92 -0.69
CA GLN A 223 -16.07 -10.75 -1.87
C GLN A 223 -15.24 -10.32 -3.09
N SER A 224 -15.14 -9.02 -3.36
CA SER A 224 -14.29 -8.51 -4.44
C SER A 224 -12.81 -8.80 -4.20
N SER A 225 -12.32 -8.70 -2.96
CA SER A 225 -10.95 -9.12 -2.62
C SER A 225 -10.72 -10.61 -2.89
N GLU A 226 -11.66 -11.47 -2.52
CA GLU A 226 -11.58 -12.91 -2.77
C GLU A 226 -11.59 -13.25 -4.27
N GLU A 227 -12.41 -12.55 -5.05
CA GLU A 227 -12.44 -12.64 -6.51
C GLU A 227 -11.07 -12.28 -7.12
N LEU A 228 -10.50 -11.13 -6.73
CA LEU A 228 -9.15 -10.75 -7.17
C LEU A 228 -8.08 -11.77 -6.74
N GLY A 229 -8.23 -12.34 -5.55
CA GLY A 229 -7.36 -13.42 -5.06
C GLY A 229 -7.46 -14.69 -5.89
N ARG A 230 -8.65 -15.03 -6.40
CA ARG A 230 -8.85 -16.15 -7.32
C ARG A 230 -8.22 -15.86 -8.69
N LEU A 231 -8.42 -14.65 -9.23
CA LEU A 231 -7.80 -14.21 -10.49
C LEU A 231 -6.26 -14.27 -10.43
N LEU A 232 -5.65 -13.85 -9.31
CA LEU A 232 -4.20 -13.97 -9.13
C LEU A 232 -3.73 -15.44 -9.18
N ARG A 233 -4.45 -16.36 -8.51
CA ARG A 233 -4.10 -17.80 -8.54
C ARG A 233 -4.31 -18.43 -9.92
N GLU A 234 -5.34 -18.02 -10.64
CA GLU A 234 -5.59 -18.45 -12.03
C GLU A 234 -4.47 -17.93 -12.96
N GLY A 235 -4.10 -16.65 -12.81
CA GLY A 235 -3.04 -16.01 -13.57
C GLY A 235 -1.64 -16.59 -13.31
N GLU A 236 -1.38 -17.14 -12.14
CA GLU A 236 -0.13 -17.88 -11.87
C GLU A 236 -0.03 -19.21 -12.62
N ARG A 237 -1.16 -19.83 -12.96
CA ARG A 237 -1.23 -21.14 -13.64
C ARG A 237 -1.52 -21.03 -15.13
N ALA A 238 -1.73 -19.82 -15.64
CA ALA A 238 -2.05 -19.56 -17.05
C ALA A 238 -0.85 -19.84 -17.97
N HIS A 239 -1.14 -20.07 -19.25
CA HIS A 239 -0.11 -20.30 -20.28
C HIS A 239 0.88 -19.13 -20.37
N PHE A 240 0.38 -17.90 -20.23
CA PHE A 240 1.16 -16.71 -19.97
C PHE A 240 0.97 -16.33 -18.49
N PRO A 241 1.96 -16.58 -17.62
CA PRO A 241 1.88 -16.22 -16.21
C PRO A 241 1.72 -14.72 -16.02
N LEU A 242 0.79 -14.32 -15.15
CA LEU A 242 0.48 -12.92 -14.87
C LEU A 242 1.70 -12.13 -14.35
N ARG A 243 2.68 -12.80 -13.72
CA ARG A 243 3.94 -12.20 -13.27
C ARG A 243 4.78 -11.61 -14.40
N GLU A 244 4.57 -12.05 -15.64
CA GLU A 244 5.19 -11.44 -16.83
C GLU A 244 4.63 -10.05 -17.17
N SER A 245 3.54 -9.63 -16.51
CA SER A 245 3.05 -8.25 -16.53
C SER A 245 3.01 -7.66 -15.12
N PRO A 246 4.17 -7.21 -14.60
CA PRO A 246 4.29 -6.73 -13.21
C PRO A 246 3.32 -5.62 -12.85
N GLN A 247 2.98 -4.73 -13.80
CA GLN A 247 2.05 -3.63 -13.56
C GLN A 247 0.64 -4.14 -13.22
N ILE A 248 0.13 -5.11 -13.99
CA ILE A 248 -1.20 -5.70 -13.78
C ILE A 248 -1.20 -6.54 -12.51
N PHE A 249 -0.16 -7.36 -12.32
CA PHE A 249 0.02 -8.17 -11.12
C PHE A 249 0.04 -7.32 -9.84
N ASN A 250 0.82 -6.24 -9.82
CA ASN A 250 0.93 -5.34 -8.68
C ASN A 250 -0.39 -4.62 -8.40
N ARG A 251 -1.08 -4.13 -9.43
CA ARG A 251 -2.39 -3.46 -9.27
C ARG A 251 -3.45 -4.41 -8.71
N LEU A 252 -3.52 -5.64 -9.21
CA LEU A 252 -4.41 -6.68 -8.67
C LEU A 252 -4.08 -7.02 -7.22
N SER A 253 -2.80 -7.24 -6.91
CA SER A 253 -2.34 -7.59 -5.57
C SER A 253 -2.62 -6.47 -4.57
N HIS A 254 -2.34 -5.22 -4.96
CA HIS A 254 -2.58 -4.05 -4.15
C HIS A 254 -4.07 -3.80 -3.92
N ARG A 255 -4.89 -3.88 -4.97
CA ARG A 255 -6.33 -3.67 -4.85
C ARG A 255 -6.99 -4.75 -4.01
N LYS A 256 -6.58 -6.01 -4.17
CA LYS A 256 -6.99 -7.12 -3.30
C LYS A 256 -6.67 -6.82 -1.84
N ALA A 257 -5.40 -6.51 -1.54
CA ALA A 257 -4.96 -6.24 -0.17
C ALA A 257 -5.71 -5.05 0.43
N THR A 258 -5.87 -3.96 -0.33
CA THR A 258 -6.61 -2.77 0.10
C THR A 258 -8.06 -3.10 0.48
N LEU A 259 -8.80 -3.81 -0.37
CA LEU A 259 -10.18 -4.21 -0.08
C LEU A 259 -10.27 -5.19 1.10
N ASN A 260 -9.30 -6.09 1.24
CA ASN A 260 -9.21 -7.01 2.38
C ASN A 260 -8.92 -6.26 3.70
N THR A 261 -7.97 -5.33 3.70
CA THR A 261 -7.64 -4.51 4.85
C THR A 261 -8.83 -3.65 5.25
N LEU A 262 -9.45 -2.94 4.30
CA LEU A 262 -10.64 -2.14 4.56
C LEU A 262 -11.80 -2.99 5.10
N SER A 263 -11.98 -4.24 4.67
CA SER A 263 -13.04 -5.10 5.20
C SER A 263 -12.73 -5.67 6.58
N CYS A 264 -11.45 -5.80 6.97
CA CYS A 264 -11.05 -6.27 8.29
C CYS A 264 -11.11 -5.18 9.37
N PHE A 265 -10.62 -3.98 9.06
CA PHE A 265 -10.56 -2.89 10.03
C PHE A 265 -11.97 -2.36 10.32
N THR A 266 -12.23 -2.09 11.60
CA THR A 266 -13.51 -1.60 12.08
C THR A 266 -13.29 -0.50 13.11
N VAL A 267 -14.06 0.57 12.97
CA VAL A 267 -14.13 1.63 13.97
C VAL A 267 -15.15 1.20 15.01
N HIS A 268 -14.72 0.74 16.19
CA HIS A 268 -15.64 0.36 17.26
C HIS A 268 -15.77 1.48 18.29
N GLY A 269 -17.02 1.86 18.57
CA GLY A 269 -17.39 2.57 19.78
C GLY A 269 -17.62 1.57 20.88
N ASP A 270 -17.11 1.85 22.07
CA ASP A 270 -17.40 1.09 23.29
C ASP A 270 -17.67 2.07 24.42
N SER A 271 -18.94 2.43 24.60
CA SER A 271 -19.38 3.43 25.58
C SER A 271 -19.07 3.06 27.02
N ALA A 272 -18.70 1.80 27.29
CA ALA A 272 -18.44 1.30 28.63
C ALA A 272 -16.99 1.53 29.11
N ASN A 273 -16.04 1.79 28.20
CA ASN A 273 -14.62 1.93 28.56
C ASN A 273 -14.03 3.26 28.06
N ALA A 274 -13.63 4.10 29.01
CA ALA A 274 -13.02 5.41 28.76
C ALA A 274 -11.49 5.35 28.77
N ASP A 275 -10.94 4.27 28.23
CA ASP A 275 -9.51 4.10 28.06
C ASP A 275 -8.98 5.11 27.02
N PRO A 276 -8.02 5.99 27.37
CA PRO A 276 -7.38 6.90 26.42
C PRO A 276 -6.88 6.18 25.15
N LEU A 277 -6.40 4.94 25.27
CA LEU A 277 -5.88 4.15 24.15
C LEU A 277 -6.97 3.80 23.13
N LYS A 278 -8.23 3.72 23.55
CA LYS A 278 -9.38 3.53 22.65
C LYS A 278 -9.44 4.66 21.63
N TYR A 279 -9.26 5.90 22.05
CA TYR A 279 -9.36 7.07 21.16
C TYR A 279 -8.19 7.15 20.20
N LEU A 280 -6.98 6.78 20.64
CA LEU A 280 -5.83 6.62 19.74
C LEU A 280 -6.12 5.60 18.65
N TYR A 281 -6.65 4.43 19.02
CA TYR A 281 -7.00 3.38 18.07
C TYR A 281 -8.10 3.84 17.10
N ILE A 282 -9.14 4.51 17.60
CA ILE A 282 -10.21 5.09 16.75
C ILE A 282 -9.60 6.03 15.72
N CYS A 283 -8.81 7.01 16.15
CA CYS A 283 -8.19 7.98 15.24
C CYS A 283 -7.23 7.32 14.25
N PHE A 284 -6.49 6.29 14.66
CA PHE A 284 -5.65 5.49 13.76
C PHE A 284 -6.47 4.82 12.64
N VAL A 285 -7.61 4.19 12.98
CA VAL A 285 -8.47 3.56 11.95
C VAL A 285 -9.10 4.63 11.06
N LEU A 286 -9.47 5.78 11.61
CA LEU A 286 -9.99 6.90 10.82
C LEU A 286 -8.92 7.47 9.87
N HIS A 287 -7.66 7.62 10.31
CA HIS A 287 -6.53 7.95 9.44
C HIS A 287 -6.43 6.95 8.29
N ALA A 288 -6.43 5.65 8.60
CA ALA A 288 -6.35 4.60 7.61
C ALA A 288 -7.47 4.70 6.56
N PHE A 289 -8.72 4.93 6.99
CA PHE A 289 -9.87 5.07 6.08
C PHE A 289 -9.85 6.39 5.29
N SER A 290 -9.32 7.47 5.87
CA SER A 290 -9.23 8.77 5.21
C SER A 290 -8.14 8.86 4.14
N ASP A 291 -7.15 7.96 4.17
CA ASP A 291 -5.95 8.05 3.34
C ASP A 291 -5.58 6.68 2.72
N PHE A 292 -6.58 5.86 2.36
CA PHE A 292 -6.31 4.53 1.77
C PHE A 292 -5.66 4.58 0.38
N SER A 293 -5.82 5.69 -0.34
CA SER A 293 -5.21 5.89 -1.66
C SER A 293 -3.68 5.99 -1.59
N SER A 294 -3.11 6.33 -0.44
CA SER A 294 -1.66 6.42 -0.25
C SER A 294 -1.05 5.19 0.42
N TRP A 295 -1.82 4.12 0.62
CA TRP A 295 -1.34 2.88 1.24
C TRP A 295 -0.31 2.18 0.35
N GLY A 296 0.78 1.74 0.98
CA GLY A 296 1.95 1.22 0.28
C GLY A 296 2.79 2.37 -0.27
N TRP A 297 3.95 2.62 0.35
CA TRP A 297 4.82 3.72 -0.07
C TRP A 297 5.30 3.53 -1.52
N GLU A 298 5.21 4.59 -2.33
CA GLU A 298 5.75 4.58 -3.68
C GLU A 298 7.19 5.13 -3.67
N HIS A 299 8.07 4.62 -4.54
CA HIS A 299 9.45 5.15 -4.63
C HIS A 299 9.50 6.64 -5.00
N ARG A 300 8.47 7.16 -5.68
CA ARG A 300 8.36 8.59 -6.04
C ARG A 300 8.25 9.48 -4.83
N ASP A 301 7.74 8.94 -3.73
CA ASP A 301 7.50 9.71 -2.54
C ASP A 301 8.84 10.05 -1.82
N LEU A 302 9.99 9.43 -2.16
CA LEU A 302 11.31 9.69 -1.55
C LEU A 302 11.99 11.00 -2.00
N LEU A 303 11.41 11.68 -3.00
CA LEU A 303 11.90 12.92 -3.61
C LEU A 303 11.13 14.12 -3.06
#